data_AF-A0A497SBW5-F1
#
_entry.id   AF-A0A497SBW5-F1
#
_cell.length_a   1.000
_cell.length_b   1.000
_cell.length_c   1.000
_cell.angle_alpha   90.00
_cell.angle_beta   90.00
_cell.angle_gamma   90.00
#
_symmetry.space_group_name_H-M   'P 1'
#
loop_
_entity.id
_entity.type
_entity.pdbx_description
1 polymer ?
#
loop_
_entity_poly.entity_id
_entity_poly.type
_entity_poly.pdbx_seq_one_letter_code
_entity_poly.pdbx_strand_id
1 'polypeptide(L)'
;MSEEGEEIKPKATRDELDHLYWDRGMTLDEIARLYDVSERTVRRWMDMYGIERRGRSEAAKLAASDYEMSLEDIIDSLDKIEPVRYDPAPVENLSIPIPLKCLEKNRKLDATVTIVMSDLHLGHENHLPDTYWSTVSNLCRVLKGLSWLFNIRRANLVLNGDIVSGIGVYRGQEFQNIVSRGHWQVFVA
;
A
#
# COMPACT_ATOMS: atom_id res chain seq x y z
N MET A 1 21.88 26.48 -41.25
CA MET A 1 20.77 27.22 -41.86
C MET A 1 19.70 27.31 -40.80
N SER A 2 19.47 28.52 -40.32
CA SER A 2 18.53 28.84 -39.25
C SER A 2 17.13 28.59 -39.78
N GLU A 3 16.41 27.62 -39.23
CA GLU A 3 14.98 27.47 -39.52
C GLU A 3 14.27 28.70 -38.95
N GLU A 4 13.71 29.48 -39.86
CA GLU A 4 12.94 30.68 -39.63
C GLU A 4 11.80 30.36 -38.65
N GLY A 5 11.74 31.12 -37.55
CA GLY A 5 10.72 30.95 -36.52
C GLY A 5 9.34 31.25 -37.09
N GLU A 6 8.58 30.19 -37.35
CA GLU A 6 7.18 30.28 -37.75
C GLU A 6 6.40 31.03 -36.65
N GLU A 7 5.81 32.16 -37.03
CA GLU A 7 5.06 33.04 -36.13
C GLU A 7 3.82 32.28 -35.61
N ILE A 8 3.87 31.83 -34.35
CA ILE A 8 2.78 31.06 -33.73
C ILE A 8 1.57 31.98 -33.57
N LYS A 9 0.65 31.93 -34.52
CA LYS A 9 -0.66 32.59 -34.40
C LYS A 9 -1.57 31.79 -33.47
N PRO A 10 -2.14 32.40 -32.42
CA PRO A 10 -3.07 31.70 -31.53
C PRO A 10 -4.29 31.20 -32.27
N LYS A 11 -4.70 29.95 -32.00
CA LYS A 11 -5.95 29.39 -32.53
C LYS A 11 -7.17 29.89 -31.75
N ALA A 12 -6.99 30.17 -30.46
CA ALA A 12 -8.02 30.70 -29.57
C ALA A 12 -7.91 32.21 -29.45
N THR A 13 -9.04 32.92 -29.37
CA THR A 13 -9.06 34.35 -29.03
C THR A 13 -8.73 34.56 -27.55
N ARG A 14 -8.38 35.80 -27.17
CA ARG A 14 -8.10 36.17 -25.77
C ARG A 14 -9.27 35.82 -24.85
N ASP A 15 -10.48 36.21 -25.23
CA ASP A 15 -11.66 36.08 -24.37
C ASP A 15 -12.09 34.61 -24.23
N GLU A 16 -11.95 33.81 -25.29
CA GLU A 16 -12.16 32.36 -25.21
C GLU A 16 -11.14 31.69 -24.29
N LEU A 17 -9.87 32.08 -24.39
CA LEU A 17 -8.80 31.51 -23.56
C LEU A 17 -8.97 31.89 -22.08
N ASP A 18 -9.41 33.12 -21.81
CA ASP A 18 -9.73 33.61 -20.46
C ASP A 18 -10.92 32.86 -19.86
N HIS A 19 -12.02 32.72 -20.60
CA HIS A 19 -13.20 31.97 -20.18
C HIS A 19 -12.89 30.48 -19.94
N LEU A 20 -12.11 29.83 -20.81
CA LEU A 20 -11.72 28.43 -20.62
C LEU A 20 -10.84 28.24 -19.37
N TYR A 21 -9.96 29.19 -19.08
CA TYR A 21 -9.00 29.07 -17.99
C TYR A 21 -9.56 29.48 -16.62
N TRP A 22 -10.28 30.61 -16.55
CA TRP A 22 -10.81 31.18 -15.31
C TRP A 22 -12.25 30.78 -15.03
N ASP A 23 -13.16 30.90 -16.00
CA ASP A 23 -14.58 30.58 -15.77
C ASP A 23 -14.85 29.07 -15.75
N ARG A 24 -14.17 28.33 -16.63
CA ARG A 24 -14.28 26.87 -16.75
C ARG A 24 -13.23 26.10 -15.96
N GLY A 25 -12.28 26.78 -15.32
CA GLY A 25 -11.25 26.18 -14.47
C GLY A 25 -10.23 25.27 -15.18
N MET A 26 -10.30 25.13 -16.51
CA MET A 26 -9.53 24.12 -17.24
C MET A 26 -8.02 24.37 -17.14
N THR A 27 -7.26 23.30 -16.96
CA THR A 27 -5.80 23.33 -16.98
C THR A 27 -5.26 23.65 -18.37
N LEU A 28 -4.02 24.14 -18.45
CA LEU A 28 -3.37 24.42 -19.73
C LEU A 28 -3.27 23.16 -20.61
N ASP A 29 -3.14 21.98 -20.00
CA ASP A 29 -3.07 20.69 -20.68
C ASP A 29 -4.42 20.26 -21.27
N GLU A 30 -5.54 20.52 -20.57
CA GLU A 30 -6.88 20.27 -21.11
C GLU A 30 -7.22 21.23 -22.24
N ILE A 31 -6.85 22.51 -22.12
CA ILE A 31 -6.99 23.49 -23.20
C ILE A 31 -6.10 23.08 -24.39
N ALA A 32 -4.90 22.57 -24.14
CA ALA A 32 -4.00 22.09 -25.17
C ALA A 32 -4.60 20.90 -25.95
N ARG A 33 -5.23 19.95 -25.25
CA ARG A 33 -5.99 18.86 -25.87
C ARG A 33 -7.15 19.37 -26.72
N LEU A 34 -7.90 20.38 -26.24
CA LEU A 34 -9.04 20.95 -26.96
C LEU A 34 -8.64 21.54 -28.32
N TYR A 35 -7.47 22.16 -28.40
CA TYR A 35 -6.97 22.83 -29.62
C TYR A 35 -5.96 21.99 -30.42
N ASP A 36 -5.70 20.75 -29.99
CA ASP A 36 -4.68 19.85 -30.54
C ASP A 36 -3.32 20.55 -30.68
N VAL A 37 -2.84 21.09 -29.57
CA VAL A 37 -1.54 21.75 -29.45
C VAL A 37 -0.82 21.28 -28.19
N SER A 38 0.43 21.70 -28.02
CA SER A 38 1.15 21.47 -26.76
C SER A 38 0.74 22.48 -25.69
N GLU A 39 0.82 22.09 -24.41
CA GLU A 39 0.67 22.99 -23.26
C GLU A 39 1.60 24.23 -23.38
N ARG A 40 2.82 24.04 -23.91
CA ARG A 40 3.77 25.13 -24.17
C ARG A 40 3.24 26.15 -25.16
N THR A 41 2.45 25.71 -26.13
CA THR A 41 1.80 26.57 -27.12
C THR A 41 0.71 27.41 -26.47
N VAL A 42 -0.15 26.80 -25.65
CA VAL A 42 -1.20 27.51 -24.89
C VAL A 42 -0.60 28.52 -23.92
N ARG A 43 0.49 28.15 -23.23
CA ARG A 43 1.22 29.07 -22.34
C ARG A 43 1.75 30.29 -23.09
N ARG A 44 2.28 30.12 -24.30
CA ARG A 44 2.70 31.27 -25.13
C ARG A 44 1.52 32.15 -25.51
N TRP A 45 0.34 31.58 -25.79
CA TRP A 45 -0.86 32.37 -26.06
C TRP A 45 -1.30 33.18 -24.83
N MET A 46 -1.25 32.59 -23.63
CA MET A 46 -1.51 33.31 -22.37
C MET A 46 -0.55 34.49 -22.19
N ASP A 47 0.75 34.26 -22.41
CA ASP A 47 1.78 35.30 -22.29
C ASP A 47 1.57 36.41 -23.35
N MET A 48 1.17 36.06 -24.58
CA MET A 48 0.86 37.02 -25.66
C MET A 48 -0.38 37.89 -25.35
N TYR A 49 -1.40 37.30 -24.73
CA TYR A 49 -2.64 37.99 -24.40
C TYR A 49 -2.64 38.67 -23.03
N GLY A 50 -1.54 38.53 -22.26
CA GLY A 50 -1.41 39.09 -20.93
C GLY A 50 -2.37 38.48 -19.90
N ILE A 51 -2.73 37.20 -20.07
CA ILE A 51 -3.63 36.50 -19.16
C ILE A 51 -2.80 35.98 -17.99
N GLU A 52 -3.13 36.44 -16.78
CA GLU A 52 -2.46 35.97 -15.56
C GLU A 52 -2.76 34.49 -15.31
N ARG A 53 -1.74 33.75 -14.90
CA ARG A 53 -1.85 32.31 -14.61
C ARG A 53 -2.06 32.11 -13.12
N ARG A 54 -2.88 31.10 -12.78
CA ARG A 54 -3.14 30.66 -11.41
C ARG A 54 -1.84 30.33 -10.68
N GLY A 55 -1.77 30.74 -9.42
CA GLY A 55 -0.66 30.38 -8.54
C GLY A 55 -0.68 28.88 -8.21
N ARG A 56 0.47 28.33 -7.78
CA ARG A 56 0.59 26.90 -7.44
C ARG A 56 -0.43 26.46 -6.37
N SER A 57 -0.70 27.32 -5.39
CA SER A 57 -1.70 27.04 -4.34
C SER A 57 -3.13 27.07 -4.85
N GLU A 58 -3.43 27.86 -5.87
CA GLU A 58 -4.76 28.02 -6.43
C GLU A 58 -5.07 26.90 -7.42
N ALA A 59 -4.10 26.54 -8.25
CA ALA A 59 -4.17 25.35 -9.10
C ALA A 59 -4.40 24.07 -8.27
N ALA A 60 -3.75 23.94 -7.12
CA ALA A 60 -3.96 22.80 -6.22
C ALA A 60 -5.35 22.77 -5.59
N LYS A 61 -5.95 23.94 -5.29
CA LYS A 61 -7.31 24.04 -4.74
C LYS A 61 -8.37 23.65 -5.77
N LEU A 62 -8.21 24.09 -7.02
CA LEU A 62 -9.14 23.76 -8.11
C LEU A 62 -9.03 22.28 -8.53
N ALA A 63 -7.81 21.74 -8.59
CA ALA A 63 -7.62 20.30 -8.81
C ALA A 63 -8.23 19.45 -7.69
N ALA A 64 -8.33 19.98 -6.46
CA ALA A 64 -8.99 19.31 -5.35
C ALA A 64 -10.52 19.47 -5.38
N SER A 65 -11.07 20.54 -5.97
CA SER A 65 -12.53 20.71 -6.10
C SER A 65 -13.15 19.88 -7.21
N ASP A 66 -12.40 19.57 -8.29
CA ASP A 66 -12.82 18.63 -9.33
C ASP A 66 -12.84 17.16 -8.84
N TYR A 67 -12.35 16.92 -7.62
CA TYR A 67 -12.37 15.62 -6.94
C TYR A 67 -13.57 15.47 -5.99
N GLU A 68 -14.72 16.06 -6.31
CA GLU A 68 -16.00 15.57 -5.75
C GLU A 68 -16.40 14.26 -6.48
N MET A 69 -15.61 13.20 -6.30
CA MET A 69 -16.22 11.88 -6.38
C MET A 69 -17.23 11.82 -5.23
N SER A 70 -18.49 11.53 -5.54
CA SER A 70 -19.47 11.31 -4.49
C SER A 70 -18.99 10.15 -3.62
N LEU A 71 -19.33 10.18 -2.32
CA LEU A 71 -19.01 9.07 -1.43
C LEU A 71 -19.57 7.76 -1.98
N GLU A 72 -20.70 7.84 -2.67
CA GLU A 72 -21.35 6.74 -3.38
C GLU A 72 -20.47 6.17 -4.52
N ASP A 73 -19.81 7.01 -5.32
CA ASP A 73 -18.91 6.55 -6.39
C ASP A 73 -17.65 5.87 -5.84
N ILE A 74 -17.13 6.36 -4.71
CA ILE A 74 -16.01 5.72 -4.01
C ILE A 74 -16.45 4.34 -3.50
N ILE A 75 -17.60 4.25 -2.84
CA ILE A 75 -18.13 2.99 -2.31
C ILE A 75 -18.38 1.97 -3.43
N ASP A 76 -18.99 2.38 -4.55
CA ASP A 76 -19.23 1.50 -5.71
C ASP A 76 -17.92 1.04 -6.37
N SER A 77 -16.84 1.81 -6.25
CA SER A 77 -15.52 1.41 -6.72
C SER A 77 -14.85 0.38 -5.80
N LEU A 78 -15.10 0.44 -4.49
CA LEU A 78 -14.50 -0.48 -3.50
C LEU A 78 -15.05 -1.91 -3.65
N ASP A 79 -16.34 -2.06 -3.95
CA ASP A 79 -16.98 -3.37 -4.17
C ASP A 79 -16.46 -4.09 -5.43
N LYS A 80 -15.78 -3.37 -6.33
CA LYS A 80 -15.22 -3.90 -7.58
C LYS A 80 -13.73 -4.26 -7.48
N ILE A 81 -13.08 -3.98 -6.35
CA ILE A 81 -11.69 -4.37 -6.13
C ILE A 81 -11.67 -5.85 -5.77
N GLU A 82 -11.17 -6.69 -6.68
CA GLU A 82 -10.93 -8.10 -6.35
C GLU A 82 -9.93 -8.20 -5.19
N PRO A 83 -10.19 -9.04 -4.18
CA PRO A 83 -9.26 -9.22 -3.07
C PRO A 83 -7.93 -9.73 -3.62
N VAL A 84 -6.84 -9.05 -3.26
CA VAL A 84 -5.49 -9.40 -3.68
C VAL A 84 -5.19 -10.84 -3.22
N ARG A 85 -5.18 -11.77 -4.17
CA ARG A 85 -4.74 -13.15 -3.92
C ARG A 85 -3.24 -13.21 -4.00
N TYR A 86 -2.61 -13.34 -2.84
CA TYR A 86 -1.16 -13.43 -2.74
C TYR A 86 -0.70 -14.89 -2.64
N ASP A 87 0.27 -15.28 -3.48
CA ASP A 87 0.94 -16.58 -3.47
C ASP A 87 2.45 -16.38 -3.21
N PRO A 88 2.91 -16.43 -1.95
CA PRO A 88 4.32 -16.19 -1.62
C PRO A 88 5.21 -17.24 -2.26
N ALA A 89 6.27 -16.80 -2.94
CA ALA A 89 7.35 -17.69 -3.33
C ALA A 89 7.94 -18.37 -2.06
N PRO A 90 8.03 -19.70 -2.03
CA PRO A 90 8.53 -20.40 -0.85
C PRO A 90 10.01 -20.07 -0.63
N VAL A 91 10.34 -19.54 0.55
CA VAL A 91 11.74 -19.34 0.94
C VAL A 91 12.39 -20.73 1.11
N GLU A 92 13.47 -20.99 0.39
CA GLU A 92 14.06 -22.33 0.26
C GLU A 92 14.82 -22.82 1.50
N ASN A 93 15.34 -21.91 2.33
CA ASN A 93 16.27 -22.27 3.41
C ASN A 93 15.63 -22.20 4.81
N LEU A 94 14.77 -23.18 5.13
CA LEU A 94 14.33 -23.41 6.50
C LEU A 94 15.16 -24.54 7.13
N SER A 95 16.22 -24.18 7.84
CA SER A 95 17.03 -25.16 8.59
C SER A 95 16.42 -25.39 9.96
N ILE A 96 15.85 -26.57 10.18
CA ILE A 96 15.37 -27.01 11.50
C ILE A 96 16.46 -27.90 12.09
N PRO A 97 17.19 -27.46 13.13
CA PRO A 97 18.18 -28.31 13.77
C PRO A 97 17.47 -29.48 14.45
N ILE A 98 17.69 -30.69 13.94
CA ILE A 98 17.12 -31.93 14.50
C ILE A 98 18.16 -32.58 15.40
N PRO A 99 17.85 -32.86 16.68
CA PRO A 99 18.73 -33.66 17.53
C PRO A 99 18.93 -35.04 16.90
N LEU A 100 20.18 -35.49 16.73
CA LEU A 100 20.54 -36.80 16.13
C LEU A 100 19.76 -37.98 16.73
N LYS A 101 19.48 -37.94 18.04
CA LYS A 101 18.67 -38.93 18.76
C LYS A 101 17.25 -39.10 18.21
N CYS A 102 16.71 -38.12 17.49
CA CYS A 102 15.42 -38.21 16.81
C CYS A 102 15.51 -39.05 15.54
N LEU A 103 16.66 -39.01 14.85
CA LEU A 103 16.92 -39.77 13.62
C LEU A 103 17.29 -41.23 13.93
N GLU A 104 17.96 -41.46 15.05
CA GLU A 104 18.36 -42.79 15.51
C GLU A 104 17.20 -43.64 16.04
N LYS A 105 16.09 -43.00 16.45
CA LYS A 105 14.95 -43.71 17.02
C LYS A 105 13.85 -43.88 15.98
N ASN A 106 13.34 -45.11 15.87
CA ASN A 106 12.20 -45.44 15.00
C ASN A 106 10.84 -44.98 15.56
N ARG A 107 10.82 -43.90 16.35
CA ARG A 107 9.63 -43.35 17.01
C ARG A 107 9.79 -41.85 17.27
N LYS A 108 8.67 -41.13 17.31
CA LYS A 108 8.64 -39.73 17.74
C LYS A 108 9.12 -39.57 19.18
N LEU A 109 9.87 -38.49 19.46
CA LEU A 109 10.24 -38.12 20.82
C LEU A 109 9.18 -37.20 21.43
N ASP A 110 8.94 -37.33 22.73
CA ASP A 110 8.13 -36.35 23.45
C ASP A 110 8.91 -35.02 23.54
N ALA A 111 8.25 -33.91 23.23
CA ALA A 111 8.87 -32.59 23.28
C ALA A 111 7.93 -31.50 23.81
N THR A 112 8.52 -30.51 24.46
CA THR A 112 7.91 -29.18 24.64
C THR A 112 8.54 -28.26 23.62
N VAL A 113 7.72 -27.62 22.79
CA VAL A 113 8.19 -26.71 21.75
C VAL A 113 7.97 -25.28 22.23
N THR A 114 8.99 -24.43 22.09
CA THR A 114 8.85 -22.98 22.25
C THR A 114 9.16 -22.32 20.91
N ILE A 115 8.18 -21.62 20.35
CA ILE A 115 8.31 -20.87 19.10
C ILE A 115 8.44 -19.41 19.46
N VAL A 116 9.51 -18.78 19.03
CA VAL A 116 9.73 -17.34 19.19
C VAL A 116 9.56 -16.69 17.84
N MET A 117 8.65 -15.72 17.74
CA MET A 117 8.41 -14.93 16.53
C MET A 117 8.62 -13.45 16.86
N SER A 118 9.23 -12.71 15.94
CA SER A 118 9.47 -11.27 16.08
C SER A 118 8.80 -10.50 14.95
N ASP A 119 8.42 -9.26 15.21
CA ASP A 119 8.07 -8.24 14.19
C ASP A 119 6.98 -8.72 13.20
N LEU A 120 5.87 -9.21 13.77
CA LEU A 120 4.76 -9.77 13.00
C LEU A 120 3.97 -8.74 12.21
N HIS A 121 3.94 -7.48 12.67
CA HIS A 121 3.22 -6.36 12.03
C HIS A 121 1.76 -6.68 11.63
N LEU A 122 1.03 -7.42 12.47
CA LEU A 122 -0.37 -7.78 12.27
C LEU A 122 -1.24 -6.53 12.13
N GLY A 123 -2.19 -6.52 11.20
CA GLY A 123 -3.24 -5.48 11.16
C GLY A 123 -3.29 -4.59 9.93
N HIS A 124 -2.45 -4.79 8.91
CA HIS A 124 -2.68 -4.12 7.63
C HIS A 124 -2.23 -4.97 6.43
N GLU A 125 -3.18 -5.75 5.90
CA GLU A 125 -3.03 -6.51 4.66
C GLU A 125 -2.62 -5.64 3.46
N ASN A 126 -2.84 -4.33 3.53
CA ASN A 126 -2.47 -3.38 2.47
C ASN A 126 -1.10 -2.69 2.69
N HIS A 127 -0.33 -3.04 3.74
CA HIS A 127 1.02 -2.45 3.94
C HIS A 127 2.16 -3.44 3.70
N LEU A 128 2.02 -4.70 4.13
CA LEU A 128 3.02 -5.76 3.94
C LEU A 128 2.37 -7.16 3.80
N PRO A 129 1.48 -7.39 2.80
CA PRO A 129 0.80 -8.67 2.62
C PRO A 129 1.81 -9.82 2.44
N ASP A 130 2.88 -9.56 1.71
CA ASP A 130 3.95 -10.51 1.42
C ASP A 130 4.62 -11.05 2.68
N THR A 131 4.99 -10.15 3.59
CA THR A 131 5.66 -10.48 4.85
C THR A 131 4.75 -11.29 5.75
N TYR A 132 3.47 -10.91 5.83
CA TYR A 132 2.49 -11.62 6.65
C TYR A 132 2.28 -13.06 6.13
N TRP A 133 1.97 -13.22 4.84
CA TRP A 133 1.70 -14.54 4.26
C TRP A 133 2.94 -15.43 4.22
N SER A 134 4.12 -14.86 3.97
CA SER A 134 5.39 -15.58 4.07
C SER A 134 5.63 -16.10 5.49
N THR A 135 5.37 -15.27 6.51
CA THR A 135 5.49 -15.66 7.92
C THR A 135 4.56 -16.81 8.28
N VAL A 136 3.27 -16.72 7.87
CA VAL A 136 2.28 -17.79 8.09
C VAL A 136 2.68 -19.09 7.38
N SER A 137 3.12 -19.01 6.13
CA SER A 137 3.57 -20.16 5.34
C SER A 137 4.77 -20.86 5.99
N ASN A 138 5.78 -20.09 6.40
CA ASN A 138 6.97 -20.61 7.06
C ASN A 138 6.64 -21.26 8.42
N LEU A 139 5.77 -20.63 9.22
CA LEU A 139 5.33 -21.19 10.49
C LEU A 139 4.61 -22.54 10.28
N CYS A 140 3.73 -22.64 9.28
CA CYS A 140 3.08 -23.89 8.91
C CYS A 140 4.08 -24.99 8.54
N ARG A 141 5.13 -24.66 7.78
CA ARG A 141 6.19 -25.61 7.39
C ARG A 141 6.98 -26.10 8.60
N VAL A 142 7.38 -25.19 9.50
CA VAL A 142 8.07 -25.54 10.76
C VAL A 142 7.20 -26.47 11.60
N LEU A 143 5.95 -26.10 11.84
CA LEU A 143 5.02 -26.87 12.67
C LEU A 143 4.77 -28.27 12.10
N LYS A 144 4.61 -28.40 10.77
CA LYS A 144 4.51 -29.69 10.10
C LYS A 144 5.77 -30.55 10.34
N GLY A 145 6.96 -29.98 10.15
CA GLY A 145 8.23 -30.67 10.40
C GLY A 145 8.35 -31.15 11.86
N LEU A 146 8.05 -30.26 12.82
CA LEU A 146 8.07 -30.61 14.25
C LEU A 146 7.05 -31.69 14.58
N SER A 147 5.85 -31.64 14.01
CA SER A 147 4.80 -32.64 14.24
C SER A 147 5.19 -34.02 13.70
N TRP A 148 6.04 -34.08 12.66
CA TRP A 148 6.54 -35.33 12.11
C TRP A 148 7.60 -35.97 13.01
N LEU A 149 8.44 -35.14 13.63
CA LEU A 149 9.56 -35.59 14.46
C LEU A 149 9.18 -35.86 15.93
N PHE A 150 8.21 -35.11 16.46
CA PHE A 150 7.93 -35.07 17.89
C PHE A 150 6.45 -35.30 18.22
N ASN A 151 6.23 -35.91 19.38
CA ASN A 151 4.97 -35.84 20.11
C ASN A 151 4.99 -34.57 20.96
N ILE A 152 4.39 -33.51 20.45
CA ILE A 152 4.38 -32.20 21.11
C ILE A 152 3.41 -32.28 22.30
N ARG A 153 3.95 -32.32 23.53
CA ARG A 153 3.17 -32.37 24.77
C ARG A 153 2.71 -30.98 25.22
N ARG A 154 3.48 -29.95 24.85
CA ARG A 154 3.20 -28.54 25.15
C ARG A 154 3.83 -27.67 24.07
N ALA A 155 3.12 -26.63 23.65
CA ALA A 155 3.61 -25.60 22.75
C ALA A 155 3.52 -24.24 23.45
N ASN A 156 4.64 -23.52 23.52
CA ASN A 156 4.71 -22.15 24.00
C ASN A 156 4.96 -21.25 22.79
N LEU A 157 4.23 -20.14 22.71
CA LEU A 157 4.45 -19.12 21.70
C LEU A 157 4.93 -17.85 22.41
N VAL A 158 6.07 -17.33 21.97
CA VAL A 158 6.63 -16.07 22.44
C VAL A 158 6.62 -15.13 21.25
N LEU A 159 5.90 -14.02 21.40
CA LEU A 159 5.87 -12.95 20.42
C LEU A 159 6.74 -11.81 20.96
N ASN A 160 7.70 -11.37 20.17
CA ASN A 160 8.63 -10.31 20.49
C ASN A 160 8.55 -9.20 19.43
N GLY A 161 8.99 -7.98 19.75
CA GLY A 161 9.04 -6.88 18.79
C GLY A 161 7.66 -6.36 18.37
N ASP A 162 7.57 -5.85 17.15
CA ASP A 162 6.39 -5.12 16.67
C ASP A 162 5.29 -6.10 16.22
N ILE A 163 4.41 -6.44 17.15
CA ILE A 163 3.32 -7.40 16.89
C ILE A 163 2.27 -6.83 15.93
N VAL A 164 2.04 -5.51 15.93
CA VAL A 164 0.97 -4.84 15.16
C VAL A 164 1.50 -3.68 14.31
N SER A 165 0.82 -3.35 13.20
CA SER A 165 1.16 -2.23 12.31
C SER A 165 0.03 -1.19 12.19
N GLY A 166 0.37 0.12 12.18
CA GLY A 166 -0.59 1.22 11.96
C GLY A 166 -0.21 2.56 12.63
N ILE A 167 -0.60 3.70 12.02
CA ILE A 167 -0.38 5.08 12.53
C ILE A 167 -1.65 5.64 13.20
N GLY A 168 -2.83 5.08 12.90
CA GLY A 168 -4.13 5.62 13.29
C GLY A 168 -4.95 4.79 14.27
N VAL A 169 -4.37 3.74 14.86
CA VAL A 169 -5.06 2.86 15.81
C VAL A 169 -4.35 2.97 17.16
N TYR A 170 -5.13 3.16 18.23
CA TYR A 170 -4.60 3.38 19.57
C TYR A 170 -3.78 2.16 20.00
N ARG A 171 -2.47 2.36 20.23
CA ARG A 171 -1.54 1.37 20.78
C ARG A 171 -2.23 0.49 21.83
N GLY A 172 -2.50 -0.79 21.50
CA GLY A 172 -3.03 -1.80 22.43
C GLY A 172 -4.45 -2.28 22.13
N GLN A 173 -5.21 -1.56 21.31
CA GLN A 173 -6.56 -1.96 20.89
C GLN A 173 -6.53 -3.17 19.93
N GLU A 174 -5.49 -3.26 19.10
CA GLU A 174 -5.29 -4.27 18.06
C GLU A 174 -5.09 -5.66 18.68
N PHE A 175 -4.24 -5.75 19.71
CA PHE A 175 -3.96 -7.00 20.38
C PHE A 175 -5.16 -7.47 21.23
N GLN A 176 -5.90 -6.55 21.86
CA GLN A 176 -7.13 -6.91 22.59
C GLN A 176 -8.22 -7.47 21.67
N ASN A 177 -8.37 -6.92 20.45
CA ASN A 177 -9.35 -7.41 19.48
C ASN A 177 -8.99 -8.83 18.97
N ILE A 178 -7.71 -9.13 18.79
CA ILE A 178 -7.22 -10.44 18.34
C ILE A 178 -7.28 -11.50 19.46
N VAL A 179 -6.99 -11.12 20.71
CA VAL A 179 -6.65 -12.05 21.80
C VAL A 179 -7.76 -12.19 22.85
N SER A 180 -8.97 -11.71 22.53
CA SER A 180 -10.15 -11.64 23.42
C SER A 180 -10.60 -12.96 24.12
N ARG A 181 -9.94 -14.10 23.90
CA ARG A 181 -10.31 -15.41 24.47
C ARG A 181 -9.16 -16.20 25.12
N GLY A 182 -8.11 -15.56 25.63
CA GLY A 182 -7.05 -16.28 26.37
C GLY A 182 -6.53 -15.56 27.61
N HIS A 183 -6.09 -16.34 28.61
CA HIS A 183 -5.38 -15.83 29.78
C HIS A 183 -3.93 -15.48 29.39
N TRP A 184 -3.68 -14.22 29.05
CA TRP A 184 -2.35 -13.72 28.73
C TRP A 184 -2.04 -12.44 29.52
N GLN A 185 -0.84 -12.36 30.10
CA GLN A 185 -0.29 -11.13 30.68
C GLN A 185 0.53 -10.42 29.61
N VAL A 186 0.05 -9.27 29.14
CA VAL A 186 0.83 -8.36 28.31
C VAL A 186 1.65 -7.48 29.25
N PHE A 187 2.97 -7.67 29.25
CA PHE A 187 3.87 -6.74 29.91
C PHE A 187 4.17 -5.61 28.92
N VAL A 188 3.60 -4.44 29.19
CA VAL A 188 3.98 -3.20 28.52
C VAL A 188 5.14 -2.62 29.32
N ALA A 189 6.31 -2.53 28.71
CA ALA A 189 7.47 -1.82 29.25
C ALA A 189 7.49 -0.37 28.74
#